data_AF-A0A562TVR7-F1
#
_entry.id   AF-A0A562TVR7-F1
#
_cell.length_a   1.000
_cell.length_b   1.000
_cell.length_c   1.000
_cell.angle_alpha   90.00
_cell.angle_beta   90.00
_cell.angle_gamma   90.00
#
_symmetry.space_group_name_H-M   'P 1'
#
loop_
_entity.id
_entity.type
_entity.pdbx_description
1 polymer ?
#
loop_
_entity_poly.entity_id
_entity_poly.type
_entity_poly.pdbx_seq_one_letter_code
_entity_poly.pdbx_strand_id
1 'polypeptide(L)'
;MIKLYVFYFVFGFYMLFESYAIWVFRAFNDGDAVITYMALISSAILFSIASGLLIYHPKNGLLVGIVTLIGVFPFGIRWLIYRYTVEGPIIRGTENQIILLATAMYAIGLFYSIKRLITYKYPGDVVIMKRPFKLFLTFFPASLLFILIVLTFINP
;
A
#
# COMPACT_ATOMS: atom_id res chain seq x y z
N MET A 1 -3.77 8.35 -14.14
CA MET A 1 -3.34 6.95 -13.95
C MET A 1 -1.99 6.92 -13.25
N ILE A 2 -0.95 7.56 -13.81
CA ILE A 2 0.40 7.53 -13.22
C ILE A 2 0.47 8.01 -11.76
N LYS A 3 -0.29 9.06 -11.40
CA LYS A 3 -0.36 9.56 -10.01
C LYS A 3 -0.86 8.49 -9.02
N LEU A 4 -1.93 7.78 -9.39
CA LEU A 4 -2.49 6.69 -8.59
C LEU A 4 -1.58 5.45 -8.59
N TYR A 5 -0.90 5.19 -9.71
CA TYR A 5 0.12 4.14 -9.78
C TYR A 5 1.24 4.41 -8.75
N VAL A 6 1.84 5.60 -8.79
CA VAL A 6 2.91 5.99 -7.87
C VAL A 6 2.40 5.95 -6.43
N PHE A 7 1.17 6.40 -6.21
CA PHE A 7 0.55 6.38 -4.90
C PHE A 7 0.40 4.94 -4.36
N TYR A 8 -0.25 4.02 -5.08
CA TYR A 8 -0.40 2.62 -4.66
C TYR A 8 0.94 1.92 -4.52
N PHE A 9 1.90 2.24 -5.38
CA PHE A 9 3.26 1.74 -5.30
C PHE A 9 3.95 2.17 -3.99
N VAL A 10 4.06 3.48 -3.73
CA VAL A 10 4.78 3.99 -2.56
C VAL A 10 4.07 3.61 -1.27
N PHE A 11 2.75 3.83 -1.21
CA PHE A 11 1.98 3.51 0.00
C PHE A 11 1.93 2.00 0.26
N GLY A 12 1.69 1.18 -0.77
CA GLY A 12 1.70 -0.27 -0.64
C GLY A 12 3.05 -0.80 -0.20
N PHE A 13 4.16 -0.30 -0.77
CA PHE A 13 5.51 -0.70 -0.37
C PHE A 13 5.80 -0.33 1.10
N TYR A 14 5.47 0.90 1.51
CA TYR A 14 5.66 1.35 2.87
C TYR A 14 4.88 0.47 3.87
N MET A 15 3.59 0.25 3.62
CA MET A 15 2.76 -0.57 4.49
C MET A 15 3.21 -2.04 4.51
N LEU A 16 3.71 -2.55 3.39
CA LEU A 16 4.29 -3.89 3.31
C LEU A 16 5.54 -3.99 4.19
N PHE A 17 6.45 -3.02 4.08
CA PHE A 17 7.67 -2.97 4.86
C PHE A 17 7.39 -2.90 6.37
N GLU A 18 6.50 -2.00 6.80
CA GLU A 18 6.12 -1.87 8.21
C GLU A 18 5.43 -3.13 8.75
N SER A 19 4.49 -3.69 7.99
CA SER A 19 3.79 -4.92 8.37
C SER A 19 4.76 -6.10 8.46
N TYR A 20 5.73 -6.16 7.55
CA TYR A 20 6.77 -7.18 7.54
C TYR A 20 7.73 -7.02 8.72
N ALA A 21 8.20 -5.81 9.02
CA ALA A 21 9.05 -5.55 10.17
C ALA A 21 8.35 -5.94 11.48
N ILE A 22 7.08 -5.58 11.65
CA ILE A 22 6.30 -5.98 12.83
C ILE A 22 6.13 -7.49 12.90
N TRP A 23 5.87 -8.15 11.77
CA TRP A 23 5.76 -9.61 11.69
C TRP A 23 7.07 -10.32 12.11
N VAL A 24 8.24 -9.78 11.76
CA VAL A 24 9.55 -10.34 12.13
C VAL A 24 9.92 -10.04 13.59
N PHE A 25 9.74 -8.80 14.06
CA PHE A 25 10.26 -8.35 15.36
C PHE A 25 9.32 -8.57 16.55
N ARG A 26 8.00 -8.69 16.33
CA ARG A 26 7.04 -8.90 17.43
C ARG A 26 6.51 -10.33 17.37
N ALA A 27 7.07 -11.19 18.23
CA ALA A 27 6.45 -12.45 18.57
C ALA A 27 5.03 -12.17 19.12
N PHE A 28 4.05 -12.59 18.32
CA PHE A 28 2.61 -12.54 18.50
C PHE A 28 2.08 -12.26 19.91
N ASN A 29 1.37 -11.15 20.07
CA ASN A 29 0.18 -11.15 20.92
C ASN A 29 -0.95 -11.72 20.06
N ASP A 30 -1.65 -12.77 20.50
CA ASP A 30 -2.58 -13.58 19.69
C ASP A 30 -3.67 -12.79 18.93
N GLY A 31 -4.04 -11.60 19.42
CA GLY A 31 -5.01 -10.72 18.75
C GLY A 31 -4.45 -9.86 17.61
N ASP A 32 -3.12 -9.72 17.47
CA ASP A 32 -2.44 -8.84 16.50
C ASP A 32 -2.10 -9.54 15.18
N ALA A 33 -2.03 -10.88 15.20
CA ALA A 33 -1.58 -11.68 14.07
C ALA A 33 -2.44 -11.47 12.82
N VAL A 34 -3.77 -11.62 12.97
CA VAL A 34 -4.73 -11.54 11.85
C VAL A 34 -4.68 -10.18 11.16
N ILE A 35 -4.64 -9.09 11.94
CA ILE A 35 -4.62 -7.72 11.40
C ILE A 35 -3.31 -7.47 10.64
N THR A 36 -2.18 -7.95 11.18
CA THR A 36 -0.86 -7.84 10.55
C THR A 36 -0.81 -8.65 9.24
N TYR A 37 -1.34 -9.87 9.22
CA TYR A 37 -1.41 -10.68 8.00
C TYR A 37 -2.32 -10.07 6.93
N MET A 38 -3.49 -9.55 7.32
CA MET A 38 -4.37 -8.86 6.38
C MET A 38 -3.70 -7.63 5.78
N ALA A 39 -2.97 -6.85 6.58
CA ALA A 39 -2.22 -5.69 6.10
C ALA A 39 -1.05 -6.09 5.20
N LEU A 40 -0.30 -7.13 5.55
CA LEU A 40 0.80 -7.67 4.74
C LEU A 40 0.30 -8.13 3.36
N ILE A 41 -0.76 -8.95 3.31
CA ILE A 41 -1.33 -9.43 2.05
C ILE A 41 -1.93 -8.26 1.26
N SER A 42 -2.71 -7.40 1.91
CA SER A 42 -3.39 -6.29 1.22
C SER A 42 -2.39 -5.27 0.68
N SER A 43 -1.34 -4.96 1.41
CA SER A 43 -0.27 -4.06 0.96
C SER A 43 0.56 -4.68 -0.17
N ALA A 44 0.86 -5.99 -0.12
CA ALA A 44 1.50 -6.71 -1.22
C ALA A 44 0.65 -6.64 -2.50
N ILE A 45 -0.66 -6.87 -2.41
CA ILE A 45 -1.58 -6.80 -3.57
C ILE A 45 -1.70 -5.35 -4.06
N LEU A 46 -1.82 -4.36 -3.17
CA LEU A 46 -1.89 -2.94 -3.53
C LEU A 46 -0.63 -2.49 -4.28
N PHE A 47 0.52 -2.90 -3.74
CA PHE A 47 1.84 -2.59 -4.27
C PHE A 47 2.12 -3.27 -5.61
N SER A 48 1.89 -4.58 -5.72
CA SER A 48 2.35 -5.37 -6.86
C SER A 48 1.30 -5.60 -7.94
N ILE A 49 0.03 -5.69 -7.56
CA ILE A 49 -1.07 -6.03 -8.46
C ILE A 49 -1.87 -4.77 -8.82
N ALA A 50 -2.36 -4.02 -7.83
CA ALA A 50 -3.23 -2.86 -8.10
C ALA A 50 -2.48 -1.77 -8.87
N SER A 51 -1.22 -1.49 -8.51
CA SER A 51 -0.36 -0.56 -9.23
C SER A 51 -0.19 -1.00 -10.69
N GLY A 52 0.24 -2.24 -10.95
CA GLY A 52 0.43 -2.77 -12.30
C GLY A 52 -0.86 -2.74 -13.13
N LEU A 53 -1.99 -3.12 -12.53
CA LEU A 53 -3.30 -3.07 -13.18
C LEU A 53 -3.72 -1.66 -13.57
N LEU A 54 -3.35 -0.62 -12.82
CA LEU A 54 -3.69 0.77 -13.19
C LEU A 54 -3.12 1.21 -14.55
N ILE A 55 -2.10 0.51 -15.06
CA ILE A 55 -1.43 0.82 -16.32
C ILE A 55 -2.19 0.27 -17.53
N TYR A 56 -2.78 -0.91 -17.38
CA TYR A 56 -3.48 -1.62 -18.46
C TYR A 56 -5.01 -1.56 -18.33
N HIS A 57 -5.51 -1.73 -17.10
CA HIS A 57 -6.92 -1.78 -16.77
C HIS A 57 -7.23 -0.85 -15.58
N PRO A 58 -7.30 0.47 -15.81
CA PRO A 58 -7.41 1.46 -14.74
C PRO A 58 -8.60 1.24 -13.82
N LYS A 59 -9.75 0.83 -14.37
CA LYS A 59 -10.96 0.54 -13.59
C LYS A 59 -10.75 -0.63 -12.62
N ASN A 60 -10.13 -1.72 -13.09
CA ASN A 60 -9.86 -2.90 -12.27
C ASN A 60 -8.78 -2.59 -11.23
N GLY A 61 -7.72 -1.86 -11.62
CA GLY A 61 -6.68 -1.40 -10.69
C GLY A 61 -7.24 -0.54 -9.57
N LEU A 62 -8.20 0.35 -9.87
CA LEU A 62 -8.91 1.15 -8.86
C LEU A 62 -9.76 0.32 -7.91
N LEU A 63 -10.50 -0.67 -8.43
CA LEU A 63 -11.32 -1.57 -7.60
C LEU A 63 -10.46 -2.40 -6.65
N VAL A 64 -9.42 -3.04 -7.18
CA VAL A 64 -8.44 -3.79 -6.39
C VAL A 64 -7.76 -2.87 -5.37
N GLY A 65 -7.42 -1.65 -5.77
CA GLY A 65 -6.86 -0.63 -4.89
C GLY A 65 -7.78 -0.26 -3.72
N ILE A 66 -9.07 -0.08 -3.95
CA ILE A 66 -10.04 0.20 -2.86
C ILE A 66 -10.14 -0.97 -1.89
N VAL A 67 -10.29 -2.20 -2.40
CA VAL A 67 -10.40 -3.40 -1.56
C VAL A 67 -9.17 -3.57 -0.68
N THR A 68 -7.98 -3.38 -1.26
CA THR A 68 -6.72 -3.51 -0.53
C THR A 68 -6.47 -2.35 0.44
N LEU A 69 -6.85 -1.12 0.09
CA LEU A 69 -6.83 0.02 1.03
C LEU A 69 -7.69 -0.28 2.27
N ILE A 70 -8.89 -0.83 2.08
CA ILE A 70 -9.76 -1.26 3.19
C ILE A 70 -9.07 -2.34 4.05
N GLY A 71 -8.39 -3.30 3.44
CA GLY A 71 -7.66 -4.36 4.17
C GLY A 71 -6.45 -3.85 4.97
N VAL A 72 -5.80 -2.78 4.51
CA VAL A 72 -4.66 -2.15 5.21
C VAL A 72 -5.12 -1.21 6.35
N PHE A 73 -6.32 -0.66 6.25
CA PHE A 73 -6.82 0.39 7.15
C PHE A 73 -6.88 -0.01 8.65
N PRO A 74 -7.40 -1.19 9.04
CA PRO A 74 -7.45 -1.61 10.44
C PRO A 74 -6.06 -1.67 11.09
N PHE A 75 -5.05 -2.08 10.34
CA PHE A 75 -3.67 -2.12 10.80
C PHE A 75 -3.11 -0.72 11.03
N GLY A 76 -3.33 0.21 10.09
CA GLY A 76 -2.92 1.60 10.25
C GLY A 76 -3.52 2.28 11.49
N ILE A 77 -4.83 2.08 11.75
CA ILE A 77 -5.49 2.59 12.96
C ILE A 77 -4.91 1.97 14.23
N ARG A 78 -4.78 0.65 14.26
CA ARG A 78 -4.30 -0.05 15.46
C ARG A 78 -2.87 0.37 15.81
N TRP A 79 -2.03 0.53 14.78
CA TRP A 79 -0.67 1.03 14.96
C TRP A 79 -0.64 2.48 15.47
N LEU A 80 -1.51 3.35 14.95
CA LEU A 80 -1.73 4.70 15.47
C LEU A 80 -2.12 4.70 16.95
N ILE A 81 -3.09 3.87 17.33
CA ILE A 81 -3.55 3.76 18.71
C ILE A 81 -2.43 3.24 19.61
N TYR A 82 -1.70 2.19 19.19
CA TYR A 82 -0.58 1.64 19.94
C TYR A 82 0.49 2.72 20.23
N ARG A 83 0.90 3.47 19.20
CA ARG A 83 1.89 4.55 19.36
C ARG A 83 1.35 5.66 20.26
N TYR A 84 0.08 6.03 20.12
CA TYR A 84 -0.57 7.03 20.99
C TYR A 84 -0.56 6.63 22.46
N THR A 85 -0.94 5.39 22.77
CA THR A 85 -1.17 4.94 24.14
C THR A 85 0.10 4.50 24.85
N VAL A 86 1.08 3.97 24.13
CA VAL A 86 2.30 3.38 24.71
C VAL A 86 3.47 4.38 24.69
N GLU A 87 3.55 5.26 23.70
CA GLU A 87 4.74 6.12 23.49
C GLU A 87 4.51 7.61 23.82
N GLY A 88 3.32 7.99 24.27
CA GLY A 88 3.00 9.36 24.72
C GLY A 88 2.83 10.38 23.58
N PRO A 89 2.42 11.64 23.85
CA PRO A 89 1.82 12.56 22.86
C PRO A 89 2.79 13.14 21.80
N ILE A 90 3.13 12.31 20.81
CA ILE A 90 2.82 12.37 19.36
C ILE A 90 3.38 13.48 18.46
N ILE A 91 3.59 14.74 18.87
CA ILE A 91 3.80 15.80 17.85
C ILE A 91 5.27 16.00 17.43
N ARG A 92 6.26 15.46 18.14
CA ARG A 92 7.68 15.81 17.92
C ARG A 92 8.59 14.71 17.35
N GLY A 93 8.13 13.46 17.27
CA GLY A 93 8.92 12.35 16.74
C GLY A 93 8.80 12.22 15.22
N THR A 94 9.92 11.98 14.52
CA THR A 94 9.95 11.74 13.07
C THR A 94 9.03 10.58 12.66
N GLU A 95 8.95 9.53 13.47
CA GLU A 95 8.07 8.38 13.23
C GLU A 95 6.59 8.79 13.16
N ASN A 96 6.11 9.61 14.11
CA ASN A 96 4.73 10.11 14.15
C ASN A 96 4.36 10.96 12.92
N GLN A 97 5.32 11.73 12.38
CA GLN A 97 5.13 12.49 11.14
C GLN A 97 4.96 11.56 9.93
N ILE A 98 5.68 10.44 9.91
CA ILE A 98 5.55 9.41 8.86
C ILE A 98 4.16 8.75 8.94
N ILE A 99 3.62 8.52 10.14
CA ILE A 99 2.25 7.98 10.33
C ILE A 99 1.16 8.93 9.83
N LEU A 100 1.29 10.21 10.19
CA LEU A 100 0.40 11.28 9.72
C LEU A 100 0.45 11.38 8.20
N LEU A 101 1.65 11.28 7.62
CA LEU A 101 1.85 11.23 6.18
C LEU A 101 1.18 9.98 5.58
N ALA A 102 1.35 8.79 6.15
CA ALA A 102 0.73 7.55 5.69
C ALA A 102 -0.81 7.63 5.75
N THR A 103 -1.36 8.27 6.79
CA THR A 103 -2.82 8.47 6.94
C THR A 103 -3.36 9.47 5.93
N ALA A 104 -2.66 10.59 5.74
CA ALA A 104 -3.00 11.57 4.71
C ALA A 104 -2.92 10.94 3.31
N MET A 105 -1.87 10.14 3.06
CA MET A 105 -1.72 9.33 1.87
C MET A 105 -2.93 8.42 1.69
N TYR A 106 -3.28 7.59 2.67
CA TYR A 106 -4.45 6.72 2.62
C TYR A 106 -5.73 7.48 2.24
N ALA A 107 -6.03 8.61 2.89
CA ALA A 107 -7.22 9.41 2.62
C ALA A 107 -7.23 9.98 1.19
N ILE A 108 -6.07 10.49 0.73
CA ILE A 108 -5.85 10.95 -0.65
C ILE A 108 -6.08 9.80 -1.63
N GLY A 109 -5.49 8.63 -1.35
CA GLY A 109 -5.62 7.42 -2.16
C GLY A 109 -7.07 6.99 -2.31
N LEU A 110 -7.79 6.88 -1.20
CA LEU A 110 -9.20 6.52 -1.18
C LEU A 110 -10.05 7.52 -1.97
N PHE A 111 -9.88 8.82 -1.69
CA PHE A 111 -10.60 9.89 -2.38
C PHE A 111 -10.37 9.86 -3.89
N TYR A 112 -9.12 9.81 -4.34
CA TYR A 112 -8.80 9.76 -5.77
C TYR A 112 -9.28 8.48 -6.43
N SER A 113 -9.25 7.35 -5.71
CA SER A 113 -9.70 6.06 -6.24
C SER A 113 -11.20 6.06 -6.48
N ILE A 114 -11.97 6.50 -5.48
CA ILE A 114 -13.43 6.62 -5.56
C ILE A 114 -13.82 7.65 -6.63
N LYS A 115 -13.25 8.86 -6.56
CA LYS A 115 -13.52 9.93 -7.54
C LYS A 115 -13.26 9.45 -8.96
N ARG A 116 -12.12 8.80 -9.20
CA ARG A 116 -11.80 8.29 -10.54
C ARG A 116 -12.72 7.15 -10.95
N LEU A 117 -13.10 6.24 -10.06
CA LEU A 117 -14.02 5.16 -10.38
C LEU A 117 -15.38 5.69 -10.85
N ILE A 118 -15.87 6.75 -10.22
CA ILE A 118 -17.10 7.46 -10.60
C ILE A 118 -16.93 8.21 -11.93
N THR A 119 -15.76 8.82 -12.16
CA THR A 119 -15.49 9.66 -13.35
C THR A 119 -15.12 8.84 -14.60
N TYR A 120 -14.66 7.59 -14.45
CA TYR A 120 -14.31 6.67 -15.56
C TYR A 120 -15.55 6.13 -16.33
N LYS A 121 -16.49 7.03 -16.63
CA LYS A 121 -17.61 6.79 -17.56
C LYS A 121 -17.16 6.92 -19.02
N TYR A 122 -16.01 7.56 -19.29
CA TYR A 122 -15.47 7.79 -20.63
C TYR A 122 -14.02 7.28 -20.78
N PRO A 123 -13.71 6.47 -21.82
CA PRO A 123 -12.39 5.84 -22.01
C PRO A 123 -11.27 6.79 -22.47
N GLY A 124 -11.54 8.08 -22.69
CA GLY A 124 -10.59 9.05 -23.26
C GLY A 124 -9.42 9.47 -22.36
N ASP A 125 -9.44 9.15 -21.07
CA ASP A 125 -8.44 9.61 -20.07
C ASP A 125 -7.19 8.70 -19.96
N VAL A 126 -7.07 7.71 -20.85
CA VAL A 126 -5.95 6.76 -20.85
C VAL A 126 -4.78 7.35 -21.63
N VAL A 127 -3.86 8.01 -20.92
CA VAL A 127 -2.58 8.47 -21.49
C VAL A 127 -1.85 7.28 -22.12
N ILE A 128 -1.55 7.38 -23.42
CA ILE A 128 -0.88 6.35 -24.20
C ILE A 128 0.61 6.33 -23.82
N MET A 129 1.00 5.44 -22.90
CA MET A 129 2.40 5.16 -22.61
C MET A 129 2.99 4.16 -23.62
N LYS A 130 4.28 4.28 -23.94
CA LYS A 130 5.00 3.31 -24.78
C LYS A 130 5.02 1.93 -24.10
N ARG A 131 4.82 0.86 -24.88
CA ARG A 131 4.80 -0.54 -24.41
C ARG A 131 5.98 -0.94 -23.49
N PRO A 132 7.26 -0.64 -23.80
CA PRO A 132 8.36 -1.02 -22.92
C PRO A 132 8.28 -0.34 -21.55
N PHE A 133 7.83 0.91 -21.51
CA PHE A 133 7.67 1.65 -20.26
C PHE A 133 6.54 1.08 -19.39
N LYS A 134 5.43 0.65 -20.02
CA LYS A 134 4.33 -0.03 -19.32
C LYS A 134 4.82 -1.35 -18.69
N LEU A 135 5.57 -2.15 -19.43
CA LEU A 135 6.13 -3.41 -18.93
C LEU A 135 7.07 -3.16 -17.74
N PHE A 136 7.99 -2.20 -17.87
CA PHE A 136 8.89 -1.83 -16.79
C PHE A 136 8.14 -1.47 -15.50
N LEU A 137 7.15 -0.58 -15.58
CA LEU A 137 6.36 -0.16 -14.42
C LEU A 137 5.49 -1.30 -13.84
N THR A 138 5.12 -2.31 -14.62
CA THR A 138 4.38 -3.47 -14.09
C THR A 138 5.29 -4.49 -13.42
N PHE A 139 6.50 -4.71 -13.95
CA PHE A 139 7.44 -5.67 -13.37
C PHE A 139 8.23 -5.12 -12.19
N PHE A 140 8.42 -3.80 -12.13
CA PHE A 140 9.20 -3.16 -11.07
C PHE A 140 8.68 -3.44 -9.64
N PRO A 141 7.38 -3.38 -9.35
CA PRO A 141 6.85 -3.76 -8.04
C PRO A 141 7.04 -5.26 -7.75
N ALA A 142 6.82 -6.12 -8.75
CA ALA A 142 6.94 -7.56 -8.60
C ALA A 142 8.40 -7.99 -8.33
N SER A 143 9.38 -7.36 -8.98
CA SER A 143 10.80 -7.64 -8.73
C SER A 143 11.23 -7.21 -7.33
N LEU A 144 10.77 -6.05 -6.85
CA LEU A 144 11.02 -5.61 -5.48
C LEU A 144 10.41 -6.54 -4.44
N LEU A 145 9.18 -7.02 -4.67
CA LEU A 145 8.53 -8.00 -3.80
C LEU A 145 9.34 -9.32 -3.76
N PHE A 146 9.79 -9.79 -4.93
CA PHE A 146 10.62 -10.99 -5.03
C PHE A 146 11.94 -10.84 -4.27
N ILE A 147 12.63 -9.70 -4.41
CA ILE A 147 13.86 -9.41 -3.65
C ILE A 147 13.58 -9.45 -2.15
N LEU A 148 12.47 -8.83 -1.70
CA LEU A 148 12.11 -8.79 -0.28
C LEU A 148 11.87 -10.20 0.28
N ILE A 149 11.15 -11.04 -0.45
CA ILE A 149 10.94 -12.46 -0.11
C ILE A 149 12.26 -13.22 -0.05
N VAL A 150 13.15 -13.05 -1.04
CA VAL A 150 14.45 -13.72 -1.05
C VAL A 150 15.30 -13.29 0.15
N LEU A 151 15.31 -12.00 0.49
CA LEU A 151 16.02 -11.49 1.66
C LEU A 151 15.49 -12.06 2.98
N THR A 152 14.17 -12.29 3.10
CA THR A 152 13.56 -12.98 4.24
C THR A 152 14.11 -14.38 4.45
N PHE A 153 14.33 -15.13 3.36
CA PHE A 153 14.86 -16.50 3.45
C PHE A 153 16.37 -16.56 3.70
N ILE A 154 17.12 -15.56 3.24
CA ILE A 154 18.58 -15.50 3.42
C ILE A 154 18.95 -15.00 4.83
N ASN A 155 18.19 -14.04 5.38
CA ASN A 155 18.39 -13.48 6.71
C ASN A 155 17.12 -13.70 7.57
N PRO A 156 16.93 -14.93 8.12
CA PRO A 156 15.78 -15.26 8.96
C PRO A 156 15.79 -14.52 10.31
#